data_AF-H9W0U4-F1
#
_entry.id   AF-H9W0U4-F1
#
_cell.length_a   1.000
_cell.length_b   1.000
_cell.length_c   1.000
_cell.angle_alpha   90.00
_cell.angle_beta   90.00
_cell.angle_gamma   90.00
#
_symmetry.space_group_name_H-M   'P 1'
#
loop_
_entity.id
_entity.type
_entity.pdbx_description
1 polymer ?
#
loop_
_entity_poly.entity_id
_entity_poly.type
_entity_poly.pdbx_seq_one_letter_code
_entity_poly.pdbx_strand_id
1 'polypeptide(L)' 'EGWTMQDGTPWPGNNTRDHPGMIQVFLGHSGGLDTEGNELPRLVYVSREKRPGFQHHKK' A
#
# COMPACT_ATOMS: atom_id res chain seq x y z
N GLU A 1 8.16 -3.92 17.99
CA GLU A 1 8.75 -4.26 16.68
C GLU A 1 7.78 -3.85 15.59
N GLY A 2 8.25 -3.21 14.53
CA GLY A 2 7.40 -2.70 13.43
C GLY A 2 7.33 -3.68 12.27
N TRP A 3 6.50 -3.39 11.27
CA TRP A 3 6.48 -4.13 10.01
C TRP A 3 7.74 -3.85 9.20
N THR A 4 8.19 -4.84 8.45
CA THR A 4 9.30 -4.74 7.49
C THR A 4 8.84 -5.18 6.11
N MET A 5 9.43 -4.58 5.09
CA MET A 5 9.32 -4.97 3.70
C MET A 5 10.03 -6.31 3.44
N GLN A 6 9.81 -6.90 2.26
CA GLN A 6 10.52 -8.10 1.82
C GLN A 6 12.04 -7.90 1.67
N ASP A 7 12.48 -6.68 1.37
CA ASP A 7 13.90 -6.31 1.30
C ASP A 7 14.53 -6.04 2.68
N GLY A 8 13.77 -6.23 3.76
CA GLY A 8 14.21 -6.02 5.14
C GLY A 8 14.14 -4.57 5.61
N THR A 9 13.76 -3.61 4.75
CA THR A 9 13.60 -2.22 5.16
C THR A 9 12.36 -2.04 6.05
N PRO A 10 12.37 -1.11 7.03
CA PRO A 10 11.19 -0.84 7.84
C PRO A 10 10.03 -0.30 7.00
N TRP A 11 8.82 -0.76 7.28
CA TRP A 11 7.60 -0.26 6.63
C TRP A 11 7.39 1.24 6.92
N PRO A 12 7.21 2.10 5.89
CA PRO A 12 7.01 3.54 6.06
C PRO A 12 5.78 3.90 6.89
N GLY A 13 4.77 3.02 6.91
CA GLY A 13 3.52 3.21 7.66
C GLY A 13 3.57 2.79 9.14
N ASN A 14 4.74 2.47 9.69
CA ASN A 14 4.86 2.03 11.09
C ASN A 14 4.40 3.09 12.11
N ASN A 15 4.51 4.38 11.78
CA ASN A 15 3.95 5.45 12.58
C ASN A 15 2.59 5.89 12.00
N THR A 16 1.49 5.43 12.61
CA THR A 16 0.13 5.70 12.12
C THR A 16 -0.27 7.18 12.16
N ARG A 17 0.45 8.02 12.91
CA ARG A 17 0.19 9.47 13.02
C ARG A 17 1.08 10.31 12.10
N ASP A 18 2.18 9.74 11.61
CA ASP A 18 3.16 10.43 10.76
C ASP A 18 3.78 9.44 9.77
N HIS A 19 3.19 9.34 8.58
CA HIS A 19 3.69 8.50 7.51
C HIS A 19 3.36 9.12 6.15
N PRO A 20 4.23 8.95 5.15
CA PRO A 20 3.94 9.39 3.79
C PRO A 20 2.74 8.63 3.21
N GLY A 21 2.13 9.20 2.18
CA GLY A 21 1.19 8.44 1.34
C GLY A 21 1.92 7.29 0.64
N MET A 22 1.30 6.12 0.57
CA MET A 22 1.87 4.95 -0.09
C MET A 22 0.93 4.48 -1.20
N ILE A 23 1.52 4.08 -2.31
CA ILE A 23 0.83 3.41 -3.42
C ILE A 23 1.61 2.13 -3.70
N GLN A 24 0.93 0.98 -3.63
CA GLN A 24 1.51 -0.32 -3.94
C GLN A 24 0.64 -1.03 -4.96
N VAL A 25 1.23 -1.37 -6.10
CA VAL A 25 0.56 -2.16 -7.15
C VAL A 25 0.86 -3.64 -6.88
N PHE A 26 -0.18 -4.38 -6.48
CA PHE A 26 -0.08 -5.82 -6.23
C PHE A 26 -0.30 -6.62 -7.52
N LEU A 27 -1.27 -6.23 -8.33
CA LEU A 27 -1.52 -6.80 -9.66
C LEU A 27 -1.46 -5.66 -10.68
N GLY A 28 -0.40 -5.66 -11.50
CA GLY A 28 -0.14 -4.64 -12.52
C GLY A 28 -0.55 -5.09 -13.93
N HIS A 29 0.07 -4.51 -14.96
CA HIS A 29 -0.15 -4.92 -16.37
C HIS A 29 0.33 -6.36 -16.64
N SER A 30 1.17 -6.90 -15.76
CA SER A 30 1.67 -8.28 -15.76
C SER A 30 1.14 -9.06 -14.56
N GLY A 31 0.00 -8.63 -13.99
CA GLY A 31 -0.55 -9.07 -12.70
C GLY A 31 -0.99 -10.53 -12.62
N GLY A 32 -0.61 -11.36 -13.58
CA GLY A 32 -0.99 -12.76 -13.66
C GLY A 32 -2.30 -12.98 -14.41
N LEU A 33 -2.46 -14.23 -14.82
CA LEU A 33 -3.71 -14.72 -15.40
C LEU A 33 -4.46 -15.49 -14.31
N ASP A 34 -5.79 -15.53 -14.42
CA ASP A 34 -6.59 -16.49 -13.67
C ASP A 34 -6.35 -17.93 -14.17
N THR A 35 -7.03 -18.90 -13.57
CA THR A 35 -6.91 -20.32 -13.94
C THR A 35 -7.41 -20.64 -15.35
N GLU A 36 -8.16 -19.73 -15.97
CA GLU A 36 -8.73 -19.85 -17.32
C GLU A 36 -7.89 -19.10 -18.37
N GLY A 37 -6.84 -18.38 -17.94
CA GLY A 37 -5.96 -17.63 -18.81
C GLY A 37 -6.38 -16.17 -19.06
N ASN A 38 -7.37 -15.65 -18.33
CA ASN A 38 -7.79 -14.25 -18.45
C ASN A 38 -6.93 -13.32 -17.59
N GLU A 39 -6.73 -12.08 -18.04
CA GLU A 39 -5.99 -11.08 -17.26
C GLU A 39 -6.72 -10.72 -15.95
N LEU A 40 -5.99 -10.75 -14.84
CA LEU A 40 -6.54 -10.32 -13.57
C LEU A 40 -6.70 -8.79 -13.52
N PRO A 41 -7.77 -8.28 -12.86
CA PRO A 41 -7.92 -6.86 -12.61
C PRO A 41 -6.74 -6.27 -11.83
N ARG A 42 -6.44 -5.00 -12.07
CA ARG A 42 -5.39 -4.30 -11.34
C ARG A 42 -5.77 -4.16 -9.88
N LEU A 43 -4.88 -4.57 -9.00
CA LEU A 43 -5.01 -4.40 -7.56
C LEU A 43 -3.99 -3.37 -7.09
N VAL A 44 -4.49 -2.25 -6.58
CA VAL A 44 -3.67 -1.15 -6.07
C VAL A 44 -4.09 -0.86 -4.64
N TYR A 45 -3.12 -0.89 -3.73
CA TYR A 45 -3.29 -0.38 -2.39
C TYR A 45 -2.87 1.09 -2.34
N VAL A 46 -3.67 1.89 -1.65
CA VAL A 46 -3.42 3.31 -1.44
C VAL A 46 -3.61 3.65 0.03
N SER A 47 -2.60 4.25 0.65
CA SER A 47 -2.72 4.90 1.95
C SER A 47 -2.66 6.41 1.79
N ARG A 48 -3.43 7.12 2.60
CA ARG A 48 -3.35 8.59 2.68
C ARG A 48 -2.17 8.97 3.55
N GLU A 49 -1.44 10.02 3.17
CA GLU A 49 -0.48 10.64 4.06
C GLU A 49 -1.16 11.08 5.38
N LYS A 50 -0.44 10.89 6.50
CA LYS A 50 -0.80 11.41 7.81
C LYS A 50 0.33 12.25 8.35
N ARG A 51 0.00 13.42 8.90
CA ARG A 51 0.94 14.32 9.57
C ARG A 51 0.33 14.82 10.87
N PRO A 52 1.11 14.93 11.96
CA PRO A 52 0.65 15.58 13.19
C PRO A 52 0.22 17.03 12.91
N GLY A 53 -0.82 17.50 13.57
CA GLY A 53 -1.35 18.86 13.38
C GLY A 53 -2.35 19.01 12.22
N PHE A 54 -2.52 17.99 11.39
CA PHE A 54 -3.54 18.00 10.34
C PHE A 54 -4.78 17.22 10.78
N GLN A 55 -5.96 17.85 10.64
CA GLN A 55 -7.21 17.13 10.82
C GLN A 55 -7.48 16.24 9.61
N HIS A 56 -7.98 15.04 9.88
CA HIS A 56 -8.32 14.08 8.84
C HIS A 56 -9.72 13.54 9.05
N HIS A 57 -10.53 13.55 8.01
CA HIS A 57 -11.87 12.97 8.04
C HIS A 57 -11.80 11.44 8.10
N LYS A 58 -12.67 10.86 8.93
CA LYS A 58 -12.93 9.42 8.96
C LYS A 58 -14.02 9.08 7.95
N LYS A 59 -14.00 7.86 7.42
CA LYS A 59 -15.05 7.36 6.54
C LYS A 59 -16.23 6.87 7.37
#